data_AF-A0A925GJ36-F1
#
_entry.id   AF-A0A925GJ36-F1
#
_cell.length_a   1.000
_cell.length_b   1.000
_cell.length_c   1.000
_cell.angle_alpha   90.00
_cell.angle_beta   90.00
_cell.angle_gamma   90.00
#
_symmetry.space_group_name_H-M   'P 1'
#
loop_
_entity.id
_entity.type
_entity.pdbx_description
1 polymer ?
#
loop_
_entity_poly.entity_id
_entity_poly.type
_entity_poly.pdbx_seq_one_letter_code
_entity_poly.pdbx_strand_id
1 'polypeptide(L)'
;MNKTHYFLLLKRISLVVLIYTLCRVVFCLINWGNYAGVTFFELGTAFLRGFLFDLAAVLLINAVVMVLSTLPFPFVSRHPYQARLSIFYQCLNIPFLILNIINAGYFRLSGKQITPTQGPEIEVTAPAQVWALASEYWYVSLLALMVSLFLVWYHPTHFRLKSGRTISPAWAGLSAFLLVAVSVLFFALMVRTNPLPPGQQRATRATHLENLARNAAFNLLSRLYDRSVARLDRKKVAESE
;
A
#
# COMPACT_ATOMS: atom_id res chain seq x y z
N MET A 1 26.32 -7.52 -8.41
CA MET A 1 24.85 -7.65 -8.54
C MET A 1 24.43 -7.75 -10.02
N ASN A 2 23.48 -8.62 -10.37
CA ASN A 2 23.12 -8.91 -11.78
C ASN A 2 21.81 -8.23 -12.19
N LYS A 3 21.63 -7.88 -13.48
CA LYS A 3 20.37 -7.33 -14.04
C LYS A 3 19.12 -8.11 -13.61
N THR A 4 19.28 -9.41 -13.39
CA THR A 4 18.22 -10.32 -12.96
C THR A 4 17.63 -9.98 -11.58
N HIS A 5 18.40 -9.37 -10.66
CA HIS A 5 17.88 -8.96 -9.35
C HIS A 5 16.90 -7.79 -9.47
N TYR A 6 17.25 -6.77 -10.26
CA TYR A 6 16.36 -5.65 -10.54
C TYR A 6 15.09 -6.10 -11.28
N PHE A 7 15.25 -7.04 -12.22
CA PHE A 7 14.10 -7.59 -12.92
C PHE A 7 13.16 -8.38 -11.99
N LEU A 8 13.72 -9.14 -11.05
CA LEU A 8 12.93 -9.84 -10.02
C LEU A 8 12.22 -8.85 -9.09
N LEU A 9 12.91 -7.79 -8.65
CA LEU A 9 12.33 -6.73 -7.85
C LEU A 9 11.18 -6.05 -8.60
N LEU A 10 11.38 -5.71 -9.87
CA LEU A 10 10.35 -5.12 -10.73
C LEU A 10 9.13 -6.04 -10.81
N LYS A 11 9.31 -7.35 -11.07
CA LYS A 11 8.20 -8.32 -11.07
C LYS A 11 7.44 -8.35 -9.76
N ARG A 12 8.15 -8.34 -8.62
CA ARG A 12 7.52 -8.31 -7.28
C ARG A 12 6.68 -7.05 -7.10
N ILE A 13 7.25 -5.88 -7.36
CA ILE A 13 6.53 -4.60 -7.23
C ILE A 13 5.33 -4.55 -8.20
N SER A 14 5.53 -4.91 -9.47
CA SER A 14 4.45 -4.94 -10.48
C SER A 14 3.31 -5.88 -10.08
N LEU A 15 3.60 -7.03 -9.49
CA LEU A 15 2.58 -7.95 -8.99
C LEU A 15 1.74 -7.31 -7.88
N VAL A 16 2.37 -6.66 -6.89
CA VAL A 16 1.60 -5.98 -5.82
C VAL A 16 0.77 -4.84 -6.39
N VAL A 17 1.34 -4.01 -7.27
CA VAL A 17 0.61 -2.90 -7.92
C VAL A 17 -0.60 -3.42 -8.69
N LEU A 18 -0.45 -4.51 -9.44
CA LEU A 18 -1.56 -5.16 -10.14
C LEU A 18 -2.65 -5.60 -9.16
N ILE A 19 -2.27 -6.27 -8.07
CA ILE A 19 -3.21 -6.73 -7.05
C ILE A 19 -3.92 -5.55 -6.38
N TYR A 20 -3.21 -4.47 -6.03
CA TYR A 20 -3.83 -3.24 -5.51
C TYR A 20 -4.86 -2.66 -6.48
N THR A 21 -4.53 -2.65 -7.77
CA THR A 21 -5.45 -2.21 -8.83
C THR A 21 -6.70 -3.09 -8.88
N LEU A 22 -6.55 -4.41 -8.73
CA LEU A 22 -7.70 -5.33 -8.62
C LEU A 22 -8.52 -5.07 -7.36
N CYS A 23 -7.88 -4.83 -6.21
CA CYS A 23 -8.58 -4.44 -4.97
C CYS A 23 -9.39 -3.14 -5.16
N ARG A 24 -8.89 -2.20 -5.97
CA ARG A 24 -9.61 -0.96 -6.31
C ARG A 24 -10.79 -1.20 -7.22
N VAL A 25 -10.67 -2.10 -8.21
CA VAL A 25 -11.82 -2.53 -9.03
C VAL A 25 -12.89 -3.14 -8.13
N VAL A 26 -12.51 -4.04 -7.22
CA VAL A 26 -13.40 -4.62 -6.22
C VAL A 26 -14.07 -3.54 -5.37
N PHE A 27 -13.30 -2.55 -4.89
CA PHE A 27 -13.84 -1.42 -4.13
C PHE A 27 -14.91 -0.66 -4.93
N CYS A 28 -14.64 -0.38 -6.20
CA CYS A 28 -15.57 0.29 -7.11
C CYS A 28 -16.85 -0.53 -7.32
N LEU A 29 -16.74 -1.84 -7.53
CA LEU A 29 -17.87 -2.75 -7.73
C LEU A 29 -18.75 -2.84 -6.48
N ILE A 30 -18.15 -3.04 -5.30
CA ILE A 30 -18.87 -3.12 -4.02
C ILE A 30 -19.62 -1.82 -3.73
N ASN A 31 -19.06 -0.68 -4.15
CA ASN A 31 -19.61 0.64 -3.85
C ASN A 31 -20.26 1.31 -5.06
N TRP A 32 -20.64 0.53 -6.09
CA TRP A 32 -21.11 1.06 -7.36
C TRP A 32 -22.29 2.04 -7.22
N GLY A 33 -23.21 1.75 -6.30
CA GLY A 33 -24.37 2.60 -6.02
C GLY A 33 -24.02 4.01 -5.55
N ASN A 34 -22.82 4.24 -5.00
CA ASN A 34 -22.35 5.54 -4.54
C ASN A 34 -21.90 6.46 -5.70
N TYR A 35 -21.80 5.93 -6.92
CA TYR A 35 -21.39 6.68 -8.11
C TYR A 35 -22.57 7.03 -9.03
N ALA A 36 -23.81 6.97 -8.52
CA ALA A 36 -24.97 7.42 -9.26
C ALA A 36 -24.81 8.89 -9.70
N GLY A 37 -24.94 9.14 -11.00
CA GLY A 37 -24.78 10.48 -11.58
C GLY A 37 -23.32 10.92 -11.84
N VAL A 38 -22.33 10.07 -11.56
CA VAL A 38 -20.91 10.30 -11.93
C VAL A 38 -20.70 9.91 -13.38
N THR A 39 -19.95 10.73 -14.13
CA THR A 39 -19.64 10.41 -15.54
C THR A 39 -18.52 9.36 -15.64
N PHE A 40 -18.48 8.61 -16.74
CA PHE A 40 -17.39 7.64 -16.96
C PHE A 40 -16.00 8.31 -16.96
N PHE A 41 -15.91 9.55 -17.44
CA PHE A 41 -14.66 10.32 -17.44
C PHE A 41 -14.23 10.71 -16.01
N GLU A 42 -15.15 11.14 -15.15
CA GLU A 42 -14.87 11.41 -13.74
C GLU A 42 -14.43 10.14 -13.00
N LEU A 43 -15.09 9.02 -13.27
CA LEU A 43 -14.72 7.74 -12.67
C LEU A 43 -13.33 7.28 -13.14
N GLY A 44 -13.03 7.40 -14.43
CA GLY A 44 -11.72 7.08 -14.99
C GLY A 44 -10.59 7.96 -14.45
N THR A 45 -10.83 9.26 -14.32
CA THR A 45 -9.85 10.19 -13.73
C THR A 45 -9.60 9.90 -12.24
N ALA A 46 -10.66 9.59 -11.47
CA ALA A 46 -10.52 9.14 -10.09
C ALA A 46 -9.75 7.81 -9.98
N PHE A 47 -9.98 6.87 -10.91
CA PHE A 47 -9.26 5.61 -10.96
C PHE A 47 -7.78 5.78 -11.28
N LEU A 48 -7.43 6.65 -12.24
CA LEU A 48 -6.04 6.96 -12.61
C LEU A 48 -5.28 7.64 -11.46
N ARG A 49 -5.90 8.64 -10.81
CA ARG A 49 -5.36 9.23 -9.58
C ARG A 49 -5.20 8.16 -8.51
N GLY A 50 -6.19 7.28 -8.43
CA GLY A 50 -6.19 6.11 -7.58
C GLY A 50 -4.96 5.24 -7.71
N PHE A 51 -4.65 4.86 -8.94
CA PHE A 51 -3.47 4.06 -9.27
C PHE A 51 -2.17 4.71 -8.75
N LEU A 52 -2.05 6.04 -8.77
CA LEU A 52 -0.88 6.73 -8.21
C LEU A 52 -0.80 6.59 -6.68
N PHE A 53 -1.93 6.61 -5.98
CA PHE A 53 -1.96 6.33 -4.53
C PHE A 53 -1.61 4.87 -4.21
N ASP A 54 -2.07 3.93 -5.03
CA ASP A 54 -1.66 2.52 -4.92
C ASP A 54 -0.15 2.39 -5.08
N LEU A 55 0.39 2.98 -6.14
CA LEU A 55 1.82 2.97 -6.41
C LEU A 55 2.61 3.59 -5.25
N ALA A 56 2.19 4.74 -4.72
CA ALA A 56 2.87 5.40 -3.61
C ALA A 56 2.90 4.53 -2.35
N ALA A 57 1.77 3.91 -2.00
CA ALA A 57 1.68 2.99 -0.86
C ALA A 57 2.56 1.76 -1.07
N VAL A 58 2.48 1.11 -2.23
CA VAL A 58 3.26 -0.09 -2.55
C VAL A 58 4.76 0.19 -2.51
N LEU A 59 5.21 1.30 -3.10
CA LEU A 59 6.62 1.68 -3.10
C LEU A 59 7.12 1.93 -1.67
N LEU A 60 6.35 2.64 -0.84
CA LEU A 60 6.75 2.91 0.53
C LEU A 60 6.80 1.63 1.39
N ILE A 61 5.76 0.78 1.31
CA ILE A 61 5.69 -0.50 2.06
C ILE A 61 6.88 -1.40 1.67
N ASN A 62 7.21 -1.44 0.38
CA ASN A 62 8.28 -2.30 -0.13
C ASN A 62 9.66 -1.63 -0.12
N ALA A 63 9.82 -0.41 0.39
CA ALA A 63 11.12 0.28 0.42
C ALA A 63 12.20 -0.57 1.10
N VAL A 64 11.86 -1.25 2.20
CA VAL A 64 12.79 -2.17 2.89
C VAL A 64 13.14 -3.37 2.01
N VAL A 65 12.16 -3.95 1.31
CA VAL A 65 12.39 -5.06 0.37
C VAL A 65 13.29 -4.62 -0.79
N MET A 66 13.14 -3.38 -1.28
CA MET A 66 14.01 -2.83 -2.33
C MET A 66 15.46 -2.76 -1.86
N VAL A 67 15.72 -2.25 -0.65
CA VAL A 67 17.07 -2.19 -0.06
C VAL A 67 17.65 -3.59 0.09
N LEU A 68 16.92 -4.51 0.72
CA LEU A 68 17.38 -5.89 0.92
C LEU A 68 17.64 -6.61 -0.41
N SER A 69 16.82 -6.36 -1.43
CA SER A 69 17.00 -6.94 -2.77
C SER A 69 18.21 -6.40 -3.53
N THR A 70 18.69 -5.20 -3.17
CA THR A 70 19.77 -4.48 -3.87
C THR A 70 21.10 -4.49 -3.10
N LEU A 71 21.18 -5.23 -1.99
CA LEU A 71 22.43 -5.36 -1.24
C LEU A 71 23.55 -5.98 -2.10
N PRO A 72 24.77 -5.44 -2.06
CA PRO A 72 25.88 -5.88 -2.92
C PRO A 72 26.58 -7.16 -2.46
N PHE A 73 25.93 -8.01 -1.68
CA PHE A 73 26.58 -9.19 -1.09
C PHE A 73 26.27 -10.47 -1.87
N PRO A 74 27.23 -11.41 -2.03
CA PRO A 74 27.01 -12.67 -2.74
C PRO A 74 25.93 -13.56 -2.11
N PHE A 75 25.70 -13.43 -0.79
CA PHE A 75 24.67 -14.22 -0.10
C PHE A 75 23.25 -13.85 -0.53
N VAL A 76 23.04 -12.66 -1.11
CA VAL A 76 21.73 -12.18 -1.58
C VAL A 76 21.17 -13.09 -2.67
N SER A 77 22.03 -13.74 -3.46
CA SER A 77 21.62 -14.69 -4.50
C SER A 77 21.38 -16.11 -3.98
N ARG A 78 21.68 -16.40 -2.70
CA ARG A 78 21.52 -17.74 -2.13
C ARG A 78 20.05 -18.03 -1.85
N HIS A 79 19.64 -19.27 -2.11
CA HIS A 79 18.28 -19.77 -1.87
C HIS A 79 17.73 -19.41 -0.46
N PRO A 80 18.43 -19.68 0.66
CA PRO A 80 17.89 -19.37 1.99
C PRO A 80 17.66 -17.87 2.22
N TYR A 81 18.49 -17.00 1.65
CA TYR A 81 18.31 -15.56 1.77
C TYR A 81 17.03 -15.12 1.06
N GLN A 82 16.85 -15.61 -0.17
CA GLN A 82 15.69 -15.20 -0.94
C GLN A 82 14.38 -15.82 -0.45
N ALA A 83 14.41 -17.04 0.10
CA ALA A 83 13.26 -17.62 0.78
C ALA A 83 12.80 -16.75 1.96
N ARG A 84 13.75 -16.30 2.81
CA ARG A 84 13.45 -15.36 3.89
C ARG A 84 12.93 -14.02 3.37
N LEU A 85 13.53 -13.48 2.31
CA LEU A 85 13.09 -12.24 1.70
C LEU A 85 11.68 -12.36 1.10
N SER A 86 11.32 -13.53 0.56
CA SER A 86 9.98 -13.83 0.05
C SER A 86 8.96 -13.84 1.18
N ILE A 87 9.24 -14.54 2.29
CA ILE A 87 8.39 -14.54 3.48
C ILE A 87 8.22 -13.11 3.99
N PHE A 88 9.32 -12.36 4.13
CA PHE A 88 9.28 -10.97 4.59
C PHE A 88 8.43 -10.07 3.68
N TYR A 89 8.60 -10.21 2.36
CA TYR A 89 7.77 -9.51 1.37
C TYR A 89 6.28 -9.85 1.51
N GLN A 90 5.93 -11.12 1.75
CA GLN A 90 4.54 -11.53 1.96
C GLN A 90 3.98 -10.96 3.26
N CYS A 91 4.73 -11.06 4.37
CA CYS A 91 4.35 -10.50 5.66
C CYS A 91 4.15 -8.98 5.62
N LEU A 92 4.91 -8.26 4.79
CA LEU A 92 4.71 -6.83 4.59
C LEU A 92 3.46 -6.51 3.78
N ASN A 93 3.20 -7.21 2.67
CA ASN A 93 2.14 -6.81 1.74
C ASN A 93 0.75 -7.37 2.11
N ILE A 94 0.66 -8.60 2.61
CA ILE A 94 -0.61 -9.28 2.92
C ILE A 94 -1.50 -8.45 3.87
N PRO A 95 -1.00 -7.90 5.00
CA PRO A 95 -1.84 -7.12 5.91
C PRO A 95 -2.48 -5.89 5.24
N PHE A 96 -1.73 -5.18 4.38
CA PHE A 96 -2.26 -4.01 3.68
C PHE A 96 -3.23 -4.37 2.54
N LEU A 97 -3.03 -5.52 1.89
CA LEU A 97 -3.98 -6.05 0.91
C LEU A 97 -5.31 -6.40 1.57
N ILE A 98 -5.26 -7.12 2.70
CA ILE A 98 -6.43 -7.44 3.52
C ILE A 98 -7.13 -6.14 3.95
N LEU A 99 -6.38 -5.16 4.45
CA LEU A 99 -6.92 -3.86 4.85
C LEU A 99 -7.66 -3.15 3.70
N ASN A 100 -7.11 -3.16 2.48
CA ASN A 100 -7.76 -2.56 1.32
C ASN A 100 -9.09 -3.24 0.95
N ILE A 101 -9.15 -4.57 1.02
CA ILE A 101 -10.38 -5.33 0.72
C ILE A 101 -11.42 -5.14 1.83
N ILE A 102 -11.02 -5.27 3.10
CA ILE A 102 -11.91 -5.03 4.26
C ILE A 102 -12.48 -3.61 4.20
N ASN A 103 -11.65 -2.62 3.86
CA ASN A 103 -12.10 -1.24 3.70
C ASN A 103 -13.19 -1.06 2.64
N ALA A 104 -13.21 -1.88 1.58
CA ALA A 104 -14.26 -1.82 0.57
C ALA A 104 -15.64 -2.18 1.14
N GLY A 105 -15.71 -3.24 1.94
CA GLY A 105 -16.95 -3.64 2.62
C GLY A 105 -17.30 -2.70 3.78
N TYR A 106 -16.30 -2.26 4.55
CA TYR A 106 -16.53 -1.30 5.64
C TYR A 106 -17.07 0.05 5.15
N PHE A 107 -16.55 0.57 4.03
CA PHE A 107 -17.04 1.79 3.42
C PHE A 107 -18.51 1.68 3.01
N ARG A 108 -18.93 0.49 2.55
CA ARG A 108 -20.34 0.22 2.19
C ARG A 108 -21.25 0.26 3.41
N LEU A 109 -20.80 -0.25 4.55
CA LEU A 109 -21.54 -0.28 5.82
C LEU A 109 -21.62 1.08 6.51
N SER A 110 -20.49 1.75 6.67
CA SER A 110 -20.36 2.94 7.52
C SER A 110 -20.33 4.25 6.75
N GLY A 111 -20.19 4.22 5.42
CA GLY A 111 -19.98 5.41 4.59
C GLY A 111 -18.64 6.12 4.86
N LYS A 112 -17.75 5.52 5.65
CA LYS A 112 -16.46 6.07 6.09
C LYS A 112 -15.35 5.08 5.79
N GLN A 113 -14.18 5.58 5.41
CA GLN A 113 -13.00 4.72 5.22
C GLN A 113 -12.38 4.36 6.56
N ILE A 114 -11.78 3.17 6.63
CA ILE A 114 -10.95 2.73 7.76
C ILE A 114 -9.76 3.69 7.85
N THR A 115 -9.74 4.46 8.93
CA THR A 115 -8.67 5.41 9.24
C THR A 115 -8.33 5.25 10.71
N PRO A 116 -7.05 5.13 11.09
CA PRO A 116 -6.69 5.17 12.51
C PRO A 116 -7.11 6.52 13.10
N THR A 117 -7.92 6.49 14.16
CA THR A 117 -8.56 7.65 14.80
C THR A 117 -7.55 8.61 15.43
N GLN A 118 -8.00 9.80 15.87
CA GLN A 118 -7.14 10.91 16.33
C GLN A 118 -6.50 10.69 17.71
N GLY A 119 -6.78 9.58 18.42
CA GLY A 119 -6.25 9.27 19.74
C GLY A 119 -5.20 8.14 19.76
N PRO A 120 -4.66 7.80 20.96
CA PRO A 120 -3.93 6.56 21.20
C PRO A 120 -4.83 5.32 21.04
N GLU A 121 -6.14 5.53 21.12
CA GLU A 121 -7.15 4.56 20.71
C GLU A 121 -7.12 4.45 19.18
N ILE A 122 -6.51 3.36 18.71
CA ILE A 122 -7.04 2.73 17.51
C ILE A 122 -8.46 2.37 17.94
N GLU A 123 -9.49 3.07 17.46
CA GLU A 123 -10.80 2.42 17.37
C GLU A 123 -10.56 1.28 16.38
N VAL A 124 -10.08 0.16 16.91
CA VAL A 124 -10.21 -1.14 16.29
C VAL A 124 -11.71 -1.23 16.19
N THR A 125 -12.18 -0.91 14.98
CA THR A 125 -13.51 -1.12 14.43
C THR A 125 -14.34 -1.85 15.46
N ALA A 126 -15.24 -1.14 16.18
CA ALA A 126 -15.92 -1.69 17.35
C ALA A 126 -16.25 -3.16 17.07
N PRO A 127 -15.90 -4.15 17.92
CA PRO A 127 -15.96 -5.57 17.55
C PRO A 127 -17.26 -6.00 16.86
N ALA A 128 -18.37 -5.34 17.21
CA ALA A 128 -19.66 -5.44 16.52
C ALA A 128 -19.63 -5.11 15.01
N GLN A 129 -18.91 -4.08 14.56
CA GLN A 129 -18.74 -3.72 13.15
C GLN A 129 -17.84 -4.70 12.40
N VAL A 130 -16.79 -5.24 13.03
CA VAL A 130 -15.98 -6.33 12.42
C VAL A 130 -16.83 -7.59 12.29
N TRP A 131 -17.61 -7.91 13.31
CA TRP A 131 -18.54 -9.03 13.28
C TRP A 131 -19.61 -8.85 12.21
N ALA A 132 -20.24 -7.67 12.11
CA ALA A 132 -21.21 -7.35 11.07
C ALA A 132 -20.60 -7.46 9.68
N LEU A 133 -19.35 -6.99 9.48
CA LEU A 133 -18.64 -7.18 8.22
C LEU A 133 -18.39 -8.67 7.93
N ALA A 134 -18.00 -9.45 8.93
CA ALA A 134 -17.77 -10.88 8.77
C ALA A 134 -19.05 -11.67 8.46
N SER A 135 -20.19 -11.28 9.05
CA SER A 135 -21.48 -11.96 8.85
C SER A 135 -22.20 -11.49 7.58
N GLU A 136 -22.32 -10.18 7.36
CA GLU A 136 -23.07 -9.63 6.22
C GLU A 136 -22.23 -9.62 4.93
N TYR A 137 -20.92 -9.45 5.04
CA TYR A 137 -19.98 -9.35 3.92
C TYR A 137 -18.93 -10.46 3.96
N TRP A 138 -19.34 -11.68 4.32
CA TRP A 138 -18.46 -12.87 4.37
C TRP A 138 -17.64 -13.07 3.07
N TYR A 139 -18.22 -12.71 1.93
CA TYR A 139 -17.56 -12.77 0.62
C TYR A 139 -16.37 -11.81 0.51
N VAL A 140 -16.35 -10.68 1.23
CA VAL A 140 -15.23 -9.74 1.31
C VAL A 140 -14.07 -10.38 2.08
N SER A 141 -14.36 -11.09 3.18
CA SER A 141 -13.35 -11.85 3.92
C SER A 141 -12.76 -12.98 3.08
N LEU A 142 -13.60 -13.71 2.33
CA LEU A 142 -13.15 -14.74 1.39
C LEU A 142 -12.28 -14.14 0.28
N LEU A 143 -12.65 -12.98 -0.25
CA LEU A 143 -11.88 -12.28 -1.27
C LEU A 143 -10.52 -11.80 -0.74
N ALA A 144 -10.46 -11.32 0.50
CA ALA A 144 -9.20 -10.95 1.16
C ALA A 144 -8.27 -12.16 1.30
N LEU A 145 -8.82 -13.33 1.67
CA LEU A 145 -8.09 -14.59 1.69
C LEU A 145 -7.61 -14.99 0.30
N MET A 146 -8.49 -14.97 -0.71
CA MET A 146 -8.15 -15.30 -2.10
C MET A 146 -7.02 -14.43 -2.65
N VAL A 147 -7.08 -13.11 -2.43
CA VAL A 147 -6.03 -12.17 -2.84
C VAL A 147 -4.71 -12.46 -2.13
N SER A 148 -4.76 -12.80 -0.84
CA SER A 148 -3.58 -13.17 -0.06
C SER A 148 -2.94 -14.45 -0.59
N LEU A 149 -3.75 -15.49 -0.84
CA LEU A 149 -3.31 -16.75 -1.43
C LEU A 149 -2.77 -16.55 -2.85
N PHE A 150 -3.41 -15.69 -3.64
CA PHE A 150 -2.95 -15.32 -4.98
C PHE A 150 -1.56 -14.69 -4.93
N LEU A 151 -1.31 -13.75 -4.00
CA LEU A 151 0.03 -13.17 -3.83
C LEU A 151 1.07 -14.23 -3.46
N VAL A 152 0.72 -15.18 -2.59
CA VAL A 152 1.61 -16.28 -2.17
C VAL A 152 1.93 -17.20 -3.35
N TRP A 153 0.91 -17.58 -4.12
CA TRP A 153 1.04 -18.56 -5.20
C TRP A 153 1.73 -18.00 -6.44
N TYR A 154 1.37 -16.79 -6.86
CA TYR A 154 1.97 -16.12 -8.02
C TYR A 154 3.22 -15.32 -7.68
N HIS A 155 3.71 -15.39 -6.43
CA HIS A 155 4.95 -14.77 -6.04
C HIS A 155 6.07 -15.19 -7.01
N PRO A 156 6.80 -14.24 -7.62
CA PRO A 156 7.91 -14.57 -8.50
C PRO A 156 9.00 -15.32 -7.72
N THR A 157 9.03 -16.65 -7.85
CA THR A 157 10.07 -17.51 -7.28
C THR A 157 11.28 -17.60 -8.21
N HIS A 158 12.39 -18.09 -7.65
CA HIS A 158 13.69 -18.15 -8.32
C HIS A 158 13.65 -18.82 -9.70
N PHE A 159 13.81 -18.04 -10.76
CA PHE A 159 14.60 -18.52 -11.90
C PHE A 159 16.05 -18.56 -11.45
N ARG A 160 16.72 -19.70 -11.60
CA ARG A 160 18.16 -19.89 -11.32
C ARG A 160 18.91 -18.63 -11.71
N LEU A 161 19.29 -17.80 -10.73
CA LEU A 161 19.96 -16.54 -10.96
C LEU A 161 21.34 -16.90 -11.52
N LYS A 162 21.45 -16.98 -12.86
CA LYS A 162 22.75 -17.18 -13.50
C LYS A 162 23.65 -16.04 -13.06
N SER A 163 24.87 -16.38 -12.66
CA SER A 163 25.90 -15.40 -12.33
C SER A 163 26.21 -14.57 -13.58
N GLY A 164 25.56 -13.41 -13.72
CA GLY A 164 25.86 -12.38 -14.70
C GLY A 164 26.94 -11.43 -14.20
N ARG A 165 27.22 -10.37 -14.97
CA ARG A 165 28.19 -9.33 -14.60
C ARG A 165 27.80 -8.69 -13.26
N THR A 166 28.70 -8.76 -12.31
CA THR A 166 28.53 -8.15 -10.99
C THR A 166 28.69 -6.64 -11.08
N ILE A 167 27.59 -5.89 -10.88
CA ILE A 167 27.63 -4.45 -10.58
C ILE A 167 28.46 -4.22 -9.30
N SER A 168 29.25 -3.14 -9.27
CA SER A 168 30.08 -2.79 -8.11
C SER A 168 29.23 -2.49 -6.87
N PRO A 169 29.77 -2.70 -5.66
CA PRO A 169 29.05 -2.40 -4.42
C PRO A 169 28.58 -0.94 -4.29
N ALA A 170 29.36 0.01 -4.81
CA ALA A 170 29.02 1.42 -4.79
C ALA A 170 27.75 1.73 -5.61
N TRP A 171 27.65 1.20 -6.83
CA TRP A 171 26.47 1.38 -7.69
C TRP A 171 25.22 0.69 -7.12
N ALA A 172 25.40 -0.47 -6.50
CA ALA A 172 24.32 -1.16 -5.81
C ALA A 172 23.75 -0.30 -4.66
N GLY A 173 24.63 0.22 -3.80
CA GLY A 173 24.26 1.11 -2.70
C GLY A 173 23.59 2.40 -3.18
N LEU A 174 24.15 3.06 -4.21
CA LEU A 174 23.56 4.25 -4.81
C LEU A 174 22.16 3.97 -5.37
N SER A 175 21.98 2.85 -6.09
CA SER A 175 20.67 2.49 -6.64
C SER A 175 19.63 2.21 -5.55
N ALA A 176 20.03 1.56 -4.45
CA ALA A 176 19.17 1.30 -3.30
C ALA A 176 18.72 2.61 -2.66
N PHE A 177 19.68 3.52 -2.43
CA PHE A 177 19.42 4.85 -1.90
C PHE A 177 18.43 5.63 -2.78
N LEU A 178 18.68 5.69 -4.10
CA LEU A 178 17.82 6.39 -5.03
C LEU A 178 16.40 5.80 -5.08
N LEU A 179 16.26 4.47 -5.08
CA LEU A 179 14.95 3.82 -5.07
C LEU A 179 14.15 4.18 -3.80
N VAL A 180 14.79 4.16 -2.64
CA VAL A 180 14.14 4.57 -1.38
C VAL A 180 13.82 6.06 -1.38
N ALA A 181 14.78 6.92 -1.76
CA ALA A 181 14.60 8.36 -1.79
C ALA A 181 13.43 8.74 -2.72
N VAL A 182 13.38 8.19 -3.94
CA VAL A 182 12.28 8.41 -4.88
C VAL A 182 10.96 7.91 -4.31
N SER A 183 10.93 6.74 -3.66
CA SER A 183 9.70 6.19 -3.05
C SER A 183 9.17 7.10 -1.93
N VAL A 184 10.06 7.58 -1.05
CA VAL A 184 9.69 8.48 0.06
C VAL A 184 9.26 9.85 -0.46
N LEU A 185 10.00 10.43 -1.42
CA LEU A 185 9.66 11.72 -2.02
C LEU A 185 8.33 11.65 -2.79
N PHE A 186 8.11 10.58 -3.55
CA PHE A 186 6.85 10.37 -4.26
C PHE A 186 5.69 10.20 -3.29
N PHE A 187 5.86 9.41 -2.22
CA PHE A 187 4.86 9.28 -1.17
C PHE A 187 4.56 10.63 -0.50
N ALA A 188 5.59 11.38 -0.10
CA ALA A 188 5.44 12.69 0.52
C ALA A 188 4.74 13.71 -0.42
N LEU A 189 5.06 13.68 -1.71
CA LEU A 189 4.38 14.49 -2.73
C LEU A 189 2.90 14.13 -2.82
N MET A 190 2.55 12.85 -2.83
CA MET A 190 1.15 12.39 -2.87
C MET A 190 0.38 12.81 -1.61
N VAL A 191 1.01 12.76 -0.43
CA VAL A 191 0.41 13.26 0.82
C VAL A 191 0.15 14.76 0.75
N ARG A 192 1.11 15.55 0.26
CA ARG A 192 1.01 17.01 0.18
C ARG A 192 -0.02 17.50 -0.84
N THR A 193 -0.07 16.86 -2.00
CA THR A 193 -0.96 17.26 -3.10
C THR A 193 -2.42 16.86 -2.86
N ASN A 194 -2.65 15.93 -1.95
CA ASN A 194 -3.98 15.42 -1.66
C ASN A 194 -4.10 15.20 -0.15
N PRO A 195 -4.24 16.24 0.69
CA PRO A 195 -4.41 16.06 2.13
C PRO A 195 -5.67 15.22 2.46
N LEU A 196 -5.67 14.58 3.62
CA LEU A 196 -6.85 13.83 4.09
C LEU A 196 -8.06 14.76 4.20
N PRO A 197 -9.24 14.39 3.66
CA PRO A 197 -10.45 15.18 3.86
C PRO A 197 -10.73 15.32 5.37
N PRO A 198 -11.13 16.51 5.87
CA PRO A 198 -11.52 16.66 7.27
C PRO A 198 -12.65 15.66 7.58
N GLY A 199 -12.51 14.94 8.70
CA GLY A 199 -13.22 13.68 9.00
C GLY A 199 -14.74 13.74 9.19
N GLN A 200 -15.40 14.77 8.68
CA GLN A 200 -16.82 15.06 8.87
C GLN A 200 -17.53 15.64 7.63
N GLN A 201 -16.89 15.75 6.45
CA GLN A 201 -17.60 16.29 5.29
C GLN A 201 -18.69 15.31 4.81
N ARG A 202 -19.94 15.80 4.80
CA ARG A 202 -21.13 15.15 4.25
C ARG A 202 -20.79 14.51 2.90
N ALA A 203 -21.34 13.32 2.67
CA ALA A 203 -21.25 12.59 1.41
C ALA A 203 -21.66 13.49 0.22
N THR A 204 -20.67 14.14 -0.39
CA THR A 204 -20.83 14.87 -1.65
C THR A 204 -20.25 14.02 -2.77
N ARG A 205 -20.66 14.28 -4.01
CA ARG A 205 -20.12 13.60 -5.20
C ARG A 205 -18.58 13.59 -5.24
N ALA A 206 -17.94 14.68 -4.81
CA ALA A 206 -16.49 14.78 -4.68
C ALA A 206 -15.92 13.77 -3.68
N THR A 207 -16.53 13.64 -2.50
CA THR A 207 -16.06 12.68 -1.47
C THR A 207 -16.14 11.22 -1.93
N HIS A 208 -17.12 10.83 -2.74
CA HIS A 208 -17.20 9.46 -3.25
C HIS A 208 -16.08 9.13 -4.25
N LEU A 209 -15.74 10.07 -5.13
CA LEU A 209 -14.62 9.94 -6.07
C LEU A 209 -13.26 9.97 -5.37
N GLU A 210 -13.11 10.80 -4.34
CA GLU A 210 -11.91 10.84 -3.50
C GLU A 210 -11.72 9.54 -2.72
N ASN A 211 -12.81 8.99 -2.16
CA ASN A 211 -12.79 7.69 -1.49
C ASN A 211 -12.53 6.54 -2.46
N LEU A 212 -12.96 6.66 -3.72
CA LEU A 212 -12.53 5.73 -4.77
C LEU A 212 -11.03 5.86 -5.03
N ALA A 213 -10.49 7.08 -5.11
CA ALA A 213 -9.08 7.32 -5.41
C ALA A 213 -8.15 6.87 -4.26
N ARG A 214 -8.48 7.11 -3.00
CA ARG A 214 -7.61 6.76 -1.86
C ARG A 214 -7.86 5.35 -1.36
N ASN A 215 -6.80 4.54 -1.29
CA ASN A 215 -6.85 3.22 -0.67
C ASN A 215 -6.56 3.32 0.85
N ALA A 216 -6.98 2.29 1.60
CA ALA A 216 -6.84 2.27 3.06
C ALA A 216 -5.39 2.20 3.53
N ALA A 217 -4.54 1.47 2.80
CA ALA A 217 -3.11 1.39 3.10
C ALA A 217 -2.42 2.77 3.05
N PHE A 218 -2.72 3.56 2.03
CA PHE A 218 -2.21 4.92 1.84
C PHE A 218 -2.69 5.84 2.95
N ASN A 219 -3.96 5.75 3.34
CA ASN A 219 -4.49 6.54 4.45
C ASN A 219 -3.79 6.22 5.77
N LEU A 220 -3.61 4.92 6.07
CA LEU A 220 -2.89 4.47 7.26
C LEU A 220 -1.45 5.00 7.27
N LEU A 221 -0.72 4.87 6.16
CA LEU A 221 0.64 5.36 6.03
C LEU A 221 0.73 6.89 6.15
N SER A 222 -0.19 7.62 5.53
CA SER A 222 -0.25 9.09 5.58
C SER A 222 -0.46 9.57 7.02
N ARG A 223 -1.33 8.89 7.78
CA ARG A 223 -1.56 9.18 9.19
C ARG A 223 -0.32 8.95 10.05
N LEU A 224 0.40 7.85 9.80
CA LEU A 224 1.66 7.57 10.51
C LEU A 224 2.72 8.63 10.20
N TYR A 225 2.79 9.06 8.94
CA TYR A 225 3.64 10.17 8.51
C TYR A 225 3.30 11.47 9.25
N ASP A 226 2.03 11.89 9.25
CA ASP A 226 1.61 13.13 9.92
C ASP A 226 1.88 13.08 11.44
N ARG A 227 1.61 11.94 12.10
CA ARG A 227 1.92 11.73 13.52
C ARG A 227 3.42 11.83 13.80
N SER A 228 4.26 11.34 12.90
CA SER A 228 5.72 11.40 13.04
C SER A 228 6.22 12.85 12.95
N VAL A 229 5.71 13.64 12.00
CA VAL A 229 6.05 15.05 11.84
C VAL A 229 5.61 15.85 13.06
N ALA A 230 4.36 15.69 13.50
CA ALA A 230 3.85 16.40 14.68
C ALA A 230 4.64 16.09 15.98
N ARG A 231 5.16 14.86 16.12
CA ARG A 231 6.04 14.51 17.26
C ARG A 231 7.40 15.23 17.18
N LEU A 232 7.95 15.41 15.98
CA LEU A 232 9.21 16.13 15.79
C LEU A 232 9.05 17.62 16.07
N ASP A 233 7.95 18.22 15.61
CA ASP A 233 7.66 19.63 15.85
C ASP A 233 7.49 19.90 17.34
N ARG A 234 6.75 19.04 18.07
CA ARG A 234 6.62 19.15 19.53
C ARG A 234 7.96 19.04 20.27
N LYS A 235 8.86 18.15 19.82
CA LYS A 235 10.20 18.04 20.42
C LYS A 235 11.02 19.31 20.20
N LYS A 236 10.99 19.88 18.99
CA LYS A 236 11.70 21.13 18.68
C LYS A 236 11.20 22.31 19.52
N VAL A 237 9.88 22.42 19.72
CA VAL A 237 9.29 23.46 20.58
C VAL A 237 9.76 23.28 22.02
N ALA A 238 9.74 22.05 22.54
CA ALA A 238 10.19 21.74 23.90
C ALA A 238 11.71 21.91 24.11
N GLU A 239 12.53 21.86 23.06
CA GLU A 239 13.98 22.14 23.11
C GLU A 239 14.29 23.65 22.98
N SER A 240 13.31 24.46 22.56
CA SER A 240 13.44 25.92 22.40
C SER A 240 12.89 26.74 23.59
N GLU A 241 12.25 26.07 24.55
CA GLU A 241 11.80 26.59 25.85
C GLU A 241 12.83 26.28 26.95
#